data_AF-X1BAY3-F1
#
_entry.id   AF-X1BAY3-F1
#
_cell.length_a   1.000
_cell.length_b   1.000
_cell.length_c   1.000
_cell.angle_alpha   90.00
_cell.angle_beta   90.00
_cell.angle_gamma   90.00
#
_symmetry.space_group_name_H-M   'P 1'
#
loop_
_entity.id
_entity.type
_entity.pdbx_description
1 polymer ?
#
loop_
_entity_poly.entity_id
_entity_poly.type
_entity_poly.pdbx_seq_one_letter_code
_entity_poly.pdbx_strand_id
1 'polypeptide(L)'
;PIFNGVKGDVLPLLMIPSKKWRPGWDKNEEGLFPHAGVEFKWDKPTWAKENPKYEGNKWRHLPREDIDEWGCIWNMSGRGDNMGHPGRAVLTDWNNYEEYISKYYPDPDDESRYLFAHTLKKSFDN
;
A
#
# COMPACT_ATOMS: atom_id res chain seq x y z
N PRO A 1 9.34 13.43 -14.15
CA PRO A 1 9.11 13.29 -15.61
C PRO A 1 7.79 13.97 -16.02
N ILE A 2 7.84 14.82 -17.04
CA ILE A 2 6.63 15.37 -17.67
C ILE A 2 6.17 14.32 -18.68
N PHE A 3 5.05 13.66 -18.41
CA PHE A 3 4.41 12.74 -19.34
C PHE A 3 3.64 13.57 -20.38
N ASN A 4 4.34 14.08 -21.39
CA ASN A 4 3.70 14.58 -22.60
C ASN A 4 3.16 13.37 -23.37
N GLY A 5 1.91 12.99 -23.10
CA GLY A 5 1.22 11.97 -23.86
C GLY A 5 1.14 12.39 -25.31
N VAL A 6 1.60 11.54 -26.24
CA VAL A 6 0.84 10.88 -27.33
C VAL A 6 1.82 9.88 -27.98
N LYS A 7 1.49 8.58 -28.02
CA LYS A 7 2.27 7.43 -28.58
C LYS A 7 3.51 6.99 -27.78
N GLY A 8 3.29 6.15 -26.77
CA GLY A 8 4.31 5.22 -26.29
C GLY A 8 3.76 3.80 -26.40
N ASP A 9 4.57 2.85 -26.87
CA ASP A 9 4.23 1.42 -26.91
C ASP A 9 4.13 0.79 -25.50
N VAL A 10 4.42 1.58 -24.47
CA VAL A 10 4.45 1.16 -23.07
C VAL A 10 3.41 1.97 -22.29
N LEU A 11 2.42 1.25 -21.75
CA LEU A 11 1.50 1.79 -20.76
C LEU A 11 1.86 1.19 -19.39
N PRO A 12 2.45 1.95 -18.46
CA PRO A 12 2.74 1.45 -17.13
C PRO A 12 1.42 1.19 -16.38
N LEU A 13 1.16 -0.06 -16.06
CA LEU A 13 0.05 -0.46 -15.21
C LEU A 13 0.53 -0.50 -13.77
N LEU A 14 0.10 0.48 -12.97
CA LEU A 14 0.38 0.48 -11.54
C LEU A 14 -0.35 -0.69 -10.90
N MET A 15 0.38 -1.58 -10.24
CA MET A 15 -0.24 -2.63 -9.42
C MET A 15 -0.98 -1.98 -8.25
N ILE A 16 -2.24 -2.36 -8.07
CA ILE A 16 -3.03 -1.96 -6.91
C ILE A 16 -2.85 -3.05 -5.86
N PRO A 17 -2.62 -2.69 -4.57
CA PRO A 17 -2.57 -3.68 -3.50
C PRO A 17 -3.81 -4.56 -3.46
N SER A 18 -3.67 -5.79 -2.98
CA SER A 18 -4.79 -6.72 -2.82
C SER A 18 -5.91 -6.10 -1.99
N LYS A 19 -7.16 -6.38 -2.36
CA LYS A 19 -8.32 -6.02 -1.52
C LYS A 19 -8.37 -6.79 -0.20
N LYS A 20 -7.61 -7.88 -0.08
CA LYS A 20 -7.47 -8.68 1.14
C LYS A 20 -6.37 -8.16 2.05
N TRP A 21 -5.48 -7.30 1.55
CA TRP A 21 -4.41 -6.72 2.35
C TRP A 21 -5.00 -5.78 3.42
N ARG A 22 -4.64 -6.05 4.67
CA ARG A 22 -5.23 -5.44 5.87
C ARG A 22 -4.13 -4.92 6.79
N PRO A 23 -3.45 -3.82 6.42
CA PRO A 23 -2.35 -3.29 7.23
C PRO A 23 -2.86 -2.78 8.58
N GLY A 24 -2.14 -3.13 9.64
CA GLY A 24 -2.45 -2.73 11.00
C GLY A 24 -3.39 -3.68 11.76
N TRP A 25 -3.85 -4.77 11.13
CA TRP A 25 -4.71 -5.75 11.80
C TRP A 25 -3.94 -6.79 12.62
N ASP A 26 -2.67 -7.02 12.29
CA ASP A 26 -1.83 -7.94 13.04
C ASP A 26 -1.35 -7.31 14.35
N LYS A 27 -1.14 -8.16 15.36
CA LYS A 27 -0.73 -7.73 16.71
C LYS A 27 0.55 -6.87 16.72
N ASN A 28 1.46 -7.13 15.79
CA ASN A 28 2.74 -6.42 15.68
C ASN A 28 2.69 -5.24 14.68
N GLU A 29 1.51 -4.90 14.17
CA GLU A 29 1.28 -3.81 13.22
C GLU A 29 0.41 -2.69 13.80
N GLU A 30 0.10 -2.76 15.10
CA GLU A 30 -0.61 -1.65 15.76
C GLU A 30 0.17 -0.34 15.59
N GLY A 31 -0.51 0.69 15.10
CA GLY A 31 0.11 1.97 14.76
C GLY A 31 0.69 2.07 13.34
N LEU A 32 0.62 1.00 12.53
CA LEU A 32 0.99 1.02 11.12
C LEU A 32 -0.20 1.35 10.22
N PHE A 33 0.03 2.21 9.24
CA PHE A 33 -0.96 2.68 8.28
C PHE A 33 -0.63 2.15 6.87
N PRO A 34 -1.58 2.10 5.93
CA PRO A 34 -1.29 1.64 4.57
C PRO A 34 -0.38 2.62 3.82
N HIS A 35 0.76 2.15 3.35
CA HIS A 35 1.58 2.82 2.34
C HIS A 35 1.02 2.51 0.94
N ALA A 36 -0.10 3.13 0.58
CA ALA A 36 -0.78 2.86 -0.68
C ALA A 36 -1.34 4.10 -1.36
N GLY A 37 -1.51 3.95 -2.68
CA GLY A 37 -2.07 4.97 -3.56
C GLY A 37 -3.49 5.41 -3.19
N VAL A 38 -3.96 6.44 -3.89
CA VAL A 38 -5.21 7.14 -3.59
C VAL A 38 -6.47 6.26 -3.73
N GLU A 39 -6.41 5.23 -4.56
CA GLU A 39 -7.54 4.31 -4.79
C GLU A 39 -7.66 3.21 -3.73
N PHE A 40 -6.65 3.01 -2.88
CA PHE A 40 -6.70 2.00 -1.82
C PHE A 40 -7.57 2.48 -0.66
N LYS A 41 -8.62 1.71 -0.36
CA LYS A 41 -9.51 1.94 0.79
C LYS A 41 -9.00 1.17 2.00
N TRP A 42 -8.48 1.89 2.99
CA TRP A 42 -8.03 1.29 4.24
C TRP A 42 -9.21 0.72 5.04
N ASP A 43 -9.25 -0.61 5.18
CA ASP A 43 -10.09 -1.27 6.18
C ASP A 43 -9.46 -1.07 7.56
N LYS A 44 -9.97 -0.08 8.32
CA LYS A 44 -9.39 0.31 9.60
C LYS A 44 -9.46 -0.83 10.63
N PRO A 45 -8.34 -1.15 11.30
CA PRO A 45 -8.34 -2.07 12.44
C PRO A 45 -9.07 -1.46 13.65
N THR A 46 -9.36 -2.29 14.65
CA THR A 46 -10.12 -1.89 15.85
C THR A 46 -9.47 -0.72 16.60
N TRP A 47 -8.15 -0.75 16.76
CA TRP A 47 -7.39 0.32 17.42
C TRP A 47 -7.50 1.68 16.71
N ALA A 48 -7.76 1.68 15.39
CA ALA A 48 -7.87 2.89 14.60
C ALA A 48 -9.31 3.39 14.43
N LYS A 49 -10.30 2.48 14.48
CA LYS A 49 -11.71 2.76 14.16
C LYS A 49 -12.35 3.80 15.08
N GLU A 50 -12.07 3.72 16.38
CA GLU A 50 -12.70 4.57 17.40
C GLU A 50 -11.89 5.83 17.70
N ASN A 51 -10.74 6.02 17.04
CA ASN A 51 -9.87 7.16 17.27
C ASN A 51 -10.23 8.33 16.33
N PRO A 52 -10.76 9.46 16.85
CA PRO A 52 -11.16 10.59 16.03
C PRO A 52 -10.02 11.21 15.21
N LYS A 53 -8.77 11.01 15.64
CA LYS A 53 -7.57 11.48 14.90
C LYS A 53 -7.44 10.84 13.52
N TYR A 54 -8.01 9.64 13.34
CA TYR A 54 -7.90 8.87 12.11
C TYR A 54 -9.19 8.86 11.29
N GLU A 55 -10.19 9.65 11.67
CA GLU A 55 -11.46 9.73 10.95
C GLU A 55 -11.27 10.16 9.49
N GLY A 56 -12.00 9.53 8.57
CA GLY A 56 -11.84 9.76 7.13
C GLY A 56 -10.39 9.55 6.68
N ASN A 57 -9.82 10.58 6.04
CA ASN A 57 -8.44 10.63 5.56
C ASN A 57 -7.51 11.48 6.45
N LYS A 58 -7.95 11.91 7.64
CA LYS A 58 -7.15 12.77 8.53
C LYS A 58 -5.79 12.16 8.90
N TRP A 59 -5.73 10.84 9.01
CA TRP A 59 -4.50 10.08 9.28
C TRP A 59 -3.40 10.34 8.24
N ARG A 60 -3.75 10.64 6.97
CA ARG A 60 -2.78 10.93 5.91
C ARG A 60 -1.94 12.19 6.17
N HIS A 61 -2.43 13.07 7.05
CA HIS A 61 -1.78 14.34 7.39
C HIS A 61 -0.97 14.29 8.70
N LEU A 62 -0.82 13.11 9.29
CA LEU A 62 -0.07 12.90 10.52
C LEU A 62 1.32 12.33 10.22
N PRO A 63 2.36 12.72 10.97
CA PRO A 63 3.59 11.95 11.06
C PRO A 63 3.28 10.55 11.59
N ARG A 64 3.74 9.50 10.90
CA ARG A 64 3.38 8.10 11.19
C ARG A 64 4.30 7.12 10.45
N GLU A 65 4.27 5.86 10.87
CA GLU A 65 4.81 4.75 10.10
C GLU A 65 3.71 4.18 9.19
N ASP A 66 3.99 4.10 7.89
CA ASP A 66 3.20 3.34 6.94
C ASP A 66 3.89 1.99 6.67
N ILE A 67 3.12 0.96 6.36
CA ILE A 67 3.59 -0.35 5.89
C ILE A 67 3.08 -0.55 4.46
N ASP A 68 3.95 -0.97 3.55
CA ASP A 68 3.54 -1.41 2.22
C ASP A 68 3.20 -2.90 2.18
N GLU A 69 2.72 -3.37 1.04
CA GLU A 69 2.25 -4.75 0.92
C GLU A 69 3.38 -5.79 1.01
N TRP A 70 4.62 -5.37 0.74
CA TRP A 70 5.83 -6.18 0.93
C TRP A 70 6.33 -6.18 2.38
N GLY A 71 5.61 -5.47 3.25
CA GLY A 71 5.93 -5.32 4.65
C GLY A 71 7.00 -4.28 4.94
N CYS A 72 7.41 -3.45 3.97
CA CYS A 72 8.42 -2.42 4.22
C CYS A 72 7.80 -1.25 4.99
N ILE A 73 8.58 -0.69 5.93
CA ILE A 73 8.15 0.44 6.75
C ILE A 73 8.62 1.75 6.13
N TRP A 74 7.70 2.70 6.08
CA TRP A 74 7.88 4.03 5.53
C TRP A 74 7.56 5.08 6.59
N ASN A 75 8.49 5.99 6.85
CA ASN A 75 8.29 7.11 7.75
C ASN A 75 7.68 8.29 6.99
N MET A 76 6.43 8.59 7.30
CA MET A 76 5.70 9.70 6.71
C MET A 76 5.83 10.94 7.58
N SER A 77 6.07 12.08 6.96
CA SER A 77 6.11 13.39 7.63
C SER A 77 4.71 13.96 7.91
N GLY A 78 3.66 13.39 7.31
CA GLY A 78 2.30 13.95 7.31
C GLY A 78 2.08 15.08 6.31
N ARG A 79 3.14 15.52 5.60
CA ARG A 79 3.02 16.44 4.47
C ARG A 79 2.72 15.63 3.21
N GLY A 80 1.64 15.98 2.51
CA GLY A 80 1.17 15.26 1.32
C GLY A 80 2.01 15.51 0.05
N ASP A 81 3.19 16.11 0.21
CA ASP A 81 4.11 16.48 -0.87
C ASP A 81 5.29 15.50 -1.02
N ASN A 82 5.40 14.49 -0.16
CA ASN A 82 6.41 13.46 -0.23
C ASN A 82 5.83 12.06 0.02
N MET A 83 6.54 11.05 -0.51
CA MET A 83 6.22 9.63 -0.32
C MET A 83 6.84 9.06 0.97
N GLY A 84 7.31 9.93 1.88
CA GLY A 84 8.09 9.50 3.05
C GLY A 84 9.48 8.96 2.70
N HIS A 85 10.14 8.41 3.71
CA HIS A 85 11.44 7.74 3.59
C HIS A 85 11.37 6.32 4.14
N PRO A 86 12.22 5.40 3.65
CA PRO A 86 12.38 4.09 4.29
C PRO A 86 12.66 4.27 5.78
N GLY A 87 11.88 3.56 6.60
CA GLY A 87 11.95 3.62 8.05
C GLY A 87 12.92 2.60 8.63
N ARG A 88 12.53 2.04 9.78
CA ARG A 88 13.30 0.99 10.45
C ARG A 88 13.34 -0.30 9.61
N ALA A 89 14.41 -1.08 9.81
CA ALA A 89 14.53 -2.39 9.21
C ALA A 89 13.41 -3.33 9.72
N VAL A 90 12.83 -4.07 8.78
CA VAL A 90 11.72 -5.00 9.01
C VAL A 90 12.18 -6.44 9.22
N LEU A 91 13.36 -6.75 8.68
CA LEU A 91 14.07 -8.01 8.86
C LEU A 91 15.44 -7.69 9.46
N THR A 92 15.56 -7.84 10.78
CA THR A 92 16.82 -7.58 11.52
C THR A 92 17.73 -8.81 11.59
N ASP A 93 17.16 -9.99 11.38
CA ASP A 93 17.88 -11.28 11.30
C ASP A 93 17.42 -12.05 10.06
N TRP A 94 18.37 -12.41 9.20
CA TRP A 94 18.12 -13.18 7.98
C TRP A 94 17.56 -14.59 8.26
N ASN A 95 17.77 -15.14 9.45
CA ASN A 95 17.16 -16.41 9.84
C ASN A 95 15.63 -16.37 9.85
N ASN A 96 15.03 -15.18 9.94
CA ASN A 96 13.58 -14.98 9.93
C ASN A 96 13.02 -14.69 8.53
N TYR A 97 13.84 -14.80 7.46
CA TYR A 97 13.44 -14.44 6.10
C TYR A 97 12.22 -15.22 5.63
N GLU A 98 12.21 -16.55 5.80
CA GLU A 98 11.12 -17.42 5.34
C GLU A 98 9.78 -17.07 6.04
N GLU A 99 9.82 -16.85 7.35
CA GLU A 99 8.65 -16.38 8.11
C GLU A 99 8.16 -15.03 7.56
N TYR A 100 9.10 -14.09 7.34
CA TYR A 100 8.77 -12.77 6.84
C TYR A 100 8.10 -12.80 5.46
N ILE A 101 8.66 -13.53 4.50
CA ILE A 101 8.07 -13.62 3.16
C ILE A 101 6.75 -14.40 3.19
N SER A 102 6.61 -15.43 4.04
CA SER A 102 5.33 -16.15 4.15
C SER A 102 4.18 -15.24 4.57
N LYS A 103 4.50 -14.17 5.31
CA LYS A 103 3.54 -13.18 5.79
C LYS A 103 3.24 -12.08 4.78
N TYR A 104 4.29 -11.52 4.14
CA TYR A 104 4.18 -10.30 3.34
C TYR A 104 4.33 -10.52 1.83
N TYR A 105 4.49 -11.76 1.35
CA TYR A 105 4.59 -12.01 -0.08
C TYR A 105 3.24 -11.75 -0.78
N PRO A 106 3.16 -10.76 -1.69
CA PRO A 106 1.92 -10.47 -2.40
C PRO A 106 1.57 -11.62 -3.35
N ASP A 107 0.36 -12.17 -3.23
CA ASP A 107 -0.14 -13.22 -4.13
C ASP A 107 -0.22 -12.71 -5.59
N PRO A 108 0.60 -13.23 -6.52
CA PRO A 108 0.61 -12.78 -7.92
C PRO A 108 -0.65 -13.20 -8.68
N ASP A 109 -1.42 -14.17 -8.19
CA ASP A 109 -2.63 -14.65 -8.85
C ASP A 109 -3.90 -13.95 -8.34
N ASP A 110 -3.77 -12.96 -7.43
CA ASP A 110 -4.91 -12.17 -6.96
C ASP A 110 -5.41 -11.21 -8.07
N GLU A 111 -6.45 -11.65 -8.79
CA GLU A 111 -7.13 -10.90 -9.84
C GLU A 111 -7.56 -9.48 -9.43
N SER A 112 -7.82 -9.24 -8.12
CA SER A 112 -8.25 -7.93 -7.65
C SER A 112 -7.20 -6.84 -7.85
N ARG A 113 -5.92 -7.22 -7.94
CA ARG A 113 -4.76 -6.35 -8.24
C ARG A 113 -4.77 -5.84 -9.67
N TYR A 114 -5.34 -6.63 -10.59
CA TYR A 114 -5.35 -6.38 -12.04
C TYR A 114 -6.68 -5.82 -12.53
N LEU A 115 -7.60 -5.47 -11.63
CA LEU A 115 -8.93 -4.96 -12.00
C LEU A 115 -8.86 -3.77 -12.97
N PHE A 116 -7.91 -2.85 -12.76
CA PHE A 116 -7.68 -1.73 -13.68
C PHE A 116 -7.25 -2.22 -15.07
N ALA A 117 -6.27 -3.11 -15.14
CA ALA A 117 -5.79 -3.69 -16.40
C ALA A 117 -6.90 -4.45 -17.15
N HIS A 118 -7.70 -5.24 -16.44
CA HIS A 118 -8.86 -5.94 -17.02
C HIS A 118 -9.93 -4.97 -17.53
N THR A 119 -10.21 -3.90 -16.80
CA THR A 119 -11.18 -2.86 -17.21
C THR A 119 -10.69 -2.14 -18.46
N LEU A 120 -9.41 -1.79 -18.48
CA LEU A 120 -8.78 -1.15 -19.62
C LEU A 120 -8.79 -2.07 -20.86
N LYS A 121 -8.44 -3.34 -20.72
CA LYS A 121 -8.50 -4.32 -21.81
C LYS A 121 -9.90 -4.35 -22.45
N LYS A 122 -10.96 -4.45 -21.65
CA LYS A 122 -12.35 -4.43 -22.12
C LYS A 122 -12.72 -3.14 -22.87
N SER A 123 -12.08 -2.02 -22.58
CA SER A 123 -12.32 -0.75 -23.30
C SER A 123 -11.70 -0.72 -24.70
N PHE A 124 -10.70 -1.56 -24.98
CA PHE A 124 -10.07 -1.68 -26.30
C PHE A 124 -10.64 -2.82 -27.15
N ASP A 125 -11.27 -3.81 -26.52
CA ASP A 125 -11.93 -4.94 -27.20
C ASP A 125 -13.35 -4.60 -27.71
N ASN A 126 -13.84 -3.37 -27.48
CA ASN A 126 -15.13 -2.85 -27.95
C ASN A 126 -14.98 -1.93 -29.17
#